data_AF-A0A6L9IX72-F1
#
_entry.id   AF-A0A6L9IX72-F1
#
_cell.length_a   1.000
_cell.length_b   1.000
_cell.length_c   1.000
_cell.angle_alpha   90.00
_cell.angle_beta   90.00
_cell.angle_gamma   90.00
#
_symmetry.space_group_name_H-M   'P 1'
#
loop_
_entity.id
_entity.type
_entity.pdbx_description
1 polymer ?
#
loop_
_entity_poly.entity_id
_entity_poly.type
_entity_poly.pdbx_seq_one_letter_code
_entity_poly.pdbx_strand_id
1 'polypeptide(L)'
;MATAEQRDRLRADLDASSSAISDTDADDLFARAEARYPRNSAASEAYTRLLALRQLLAAAAKRSDYAQNESRESLGQIFDHLQRLRATYADDLQAALADTEIVTRFGGLRRKPTRIEELPDA
;
A
#
# COMPACT_ATOMS: atom_id res chain seq x y z
N MET A 1 0.79 -9.05 -13.15
CA MET A 1 -0.67 -9.13 -12.94
C MET A 1 -0.89 -9.74 -11.58
N ALA A 2 -1.80 -9.15 -10.81
CA ALA A 2 -2.19 -9.61 -9.48
C ALA A 2 -2.93 -10.95 -9.55
N THR A 3 -2.76 -11.76 -8.53
CA THR A 3 -3.49 -13.02 -8.37
C THR A 3 -4.95 -12.75 -7.99
N ALA A 4 -5.85 -13.71 -8.27
CA ALA A 4 -7.26 -13.58 -7.88
C ALA A 4 -7.41 -13.36 -6.36
N GLU A 5 -6.62 -14.06 -5.54
CA GLU A 5 -6.60 -13.89 -4.09
C GLU A 5 -6.18 -12.49 -3.65
N GLN A 6 -5.21 -11.87 -4.32
CA GLN A 6 -4.81 -10.49 -4.04
C GLN A 6 -5.91 -9.49 -4.38
N ARG A 7 -6.64 -9.71 -5.48
CA ARG A 7 -7.77 -8.86 -5.87
C ARG A 7 -8.94 -8.99 -4.90
N ASP A 8 -9.30 -10.21 -4.51
CA ASP A 8 -10.33 -10.47 -3.50
C ASP A 8 -9.95 -9.89 -2.13
N ARG A 9 -8.69 -10.03 -1.72
CA ARG A 9 -8.21 -9.44 -0.47
C ARG A 9 -8.27 -7.91 -0.48
N LEU A 10 -7.86 -7.28 -1.58
CA LEU A 10 -7.97 -5.82 -1.74
C LEU A 10 -9.42 -5.35 -1.63
N ARG A 11 -10.35 -6.07 -2.25
CA ARG A 11 -11.78 -5.78 -2.18
C ARG A 11 -12.34 -5.96 -0.78
N ALA A 12 -12.03 -7.09 -0.14
CA ALA A 12 -12.49 -7.41 1.20
C ALA A 12 -12.00 -6.38 2.23
N ASP A 13 -10.74 -5.97 2.13
CA ASP A 13 -10.15 -5.05 3.11
C ASP A 13 -10.60 -3.59 2.94
N LEU A 14 -11.13 -3.25 1.77
CA LEU A 14 -11.75 -1.95 1.49
C LEU A 14 -13.29 -1.99 1.49
N ASP A 15 -13.90 -3.12 1.85
CA ASP A 15 -15.34 -3.40 1.73
C ASP A 15 -15.91 -3.00 0.35
N ALA A 16 -15.12 -3.23 -0.70
CA ALA A 16 -15.42 -2.81 -2.06
C ALA A 16 -15.92 -3.98 -2.91
N SER A 17 -16.95 -3.73 -3.73
CA SER A 17 -17.42 -4.72 -4.71
C SER A 17 -16.52 -4.77 -5.95
N SER A 18 -16.67 -5.84 -6.74
CA SER A 18 -16.01 -5.95 -8.05
C SER A 18 -16.46 -4.89 -9.06
N SER A 19 -17.62 -4.27 -8.84
CA SER A 19 -18.09 -3.12 -9.62
C SER A 19 -17.46 -1.79 -9.19
N ALA A 20 -16.99 -1.70 -7.93
CA ALA A 20 -16.25 -0.54 -7.44
C ALA A 20 -14.76 -0.61 -7.78
N ILE A 21 -14.18 -1.82 -7.73
CA ILE A 21 -12.81 -2.11 -8.13
C ILE A 21 -12.81 -3.33 -9.06
N SER A 22 -12.74 -3.10 -10.37
CA SER A 22 -12.68 -4.17 -11.36
C SER A 22 -11.37 -4.95 -11.25
N ASP A 23 -11.30 -6.14 -11.85
CA ASP A 23 -10.03 -6.90 -11.84
C ASP A 23 -8.91 -6.13 -12.56
N THR A 24 -9.25 -5.48 -13.68
CA THR A 24 -8.32 -4.63 -14.43
C THR A 24 -7.82 -3.45 -13.60
N ASP A 25 -8.71 -2.77 -12.86
CA ASP A 25 -8.32 -1.67 -11.98
C ASP A 25 -7.41 -2.16 -10.86
N ALA A 26 -7.75 -3.30 -10.23
CA ALA A 26 -6.90 -3.89 -9.21
C ALA A 26 -5.51 -4.23 -9.77
N ASP A 27 -5.44 -4.83 -10.95
CA ASP A 27 -4.19 -5.13 -11.65
C ASP A 27 -3.34 -3.88 -11.93
N ASP A 28 -3.95 -2.78 -12.39
CA ASP A 28 -3.25 -1.49 -12.59
C ASP A 28 -2.72 -0.92 -11.26
N LEU A 29 -3.53 -0.98 -10.21
CA LEU A 29 -3.16 -0.48 -8.88
C LEU A 29 -1.98 -1.26 -8.29
N PHE A 30 -1.98 -2.59 -8.42
CA PHE A 30 -0.85 -3.42 -8.04
C PHE A 30 0.38 -3.12 -8.88
N ALA A 31 0.25 -3.03 -10.21
CA ALA A 31 1.37 -2.71 -11.10
C ALA A 31 2.01 -1.35 -10.77
N ARG A 32 1.20 -0.33 -10.47
CA ARG A 32 1.69 1.00 -10.08
C ARG A 32 2.38 0.99 -8.70
N ALA A 33 1.91 0.16 -7.79
CA ALA A 33 2.54 0.01 -6.48
C ALA A 33 3.87 -0.75 -6.56
N GLU A 34 3.92 -1.84 -7.34
CA GLU A 34 5.14 -2.60 -7.61
C GLU A 34 6.18 -1.73 -8.33
N ALA A 35 5.76 -0.87 -9.27
CA ALA A 35 6.66 0.07 -9.92
C ALA A 35 7.26 1.09 -8.93
N ARG A 36 6.53 1.44 -7.87
CA ARG A 36 6.99 2.40 -6.85
C ARG A 36 7.86 1.75 -5.77
N TYR A 37 7.49 0.55 -5.33
CA TYR A 37 8.13 -0.20 -4.24
C TYR A 37 8.49 -1.63 -4.67
N PRO A 38 9.36 -1.81 -5.68
CA PRO A 38 9.61 -3.13 -6.29
C PRO A 38 10.30 -4.15 -5.37
N ARG A 39 10.88 -3.69 -4.26
CA ARG A 39 11.65 -4.53 -3.32
C ARG A 39 11.03 -4.61 -1.93
N ASN A 40 9.86 -4.01 -1.73
CA ASN A 40 9.18 -3.99 -0.44
C ASN A 40 7.70 -4.32 -0.69
N SER A 41 7.36 -5.61 -0.57
CA SER A 41 6.00 -6.10 -0.81
C SER A 41 5.00 -5.48 0.16
N ALA A 42 5.36 -5.30 1.44
CA ALA A 42 4.50 -4.68 2.43
C ALA A 42 4.18 -3.22 2.05
N ALA A 43 5.18 -2.43 1.66
CA ALA A 43 4.97 -1.07 1.18
C ALA A 43 4.18 -1.02 -0.13
N SER A 44 4.40 -1.98 -1.04
CA SER A 44 3.63 -2.11 -2.27
C SER A 44 2.15 -2.37 -1.96
N GLU A 45 1.84 -3.35 -1.11
CA GLU A 45 0.47 -3.70 -0.74
C GLU A 45 -0.25 -2.55 0.01
N ALA A 46 0.43 -1.89 0.96
CA ALA A 46 -0.11 -0.72 1.64
C ALA A 46 -0.39 0.43 0.66
N TYR A 47 0.51 0.65 -0.30
CA TYR A 47 0.35 1.68 -1.31
C TYR A 47 -0.76 1.37 -2.32
N THR A 48 -0.98 0.10 -2.69
CA THR A 48 -2.12 -0.33 -3.51
C THR A 48 -3.45 0.07 -2.85
N ARG A 49 -3.61 -0.20 -1.55
CA ARG A 49 -4.81 0.18 -0.79
C ARG A 49 -5.01 1.70 -0.76
N LEU A 50 -3.94 2.46 -0.57
CA LEU A 50 -3.99 3.93 -0.60
C LEU A 50 -4.43 4.48 -1.96
N LEU A 51 -3.97 3.88 -3.06
CA LEU A 51 -4.40 4.27 -4.40
C LEU A 51 -5.88 3.94 -4.64
N ALA A 52 -6.32 2.76 -4.24
CA ALA A 52 -7.73 2.35 -4.33
C ALA A 52 -8.63 3.29 -3.52
N LEU A 53 -8.27 3.61 -2.27
CA LEU A 53 -9.00 4.54 -1.41
C LEU A 53 -9.08 5.95 -2.00
N ARG A 54 -8.03 6.42 -2.67
CA ARG A 54 -8.06 7.71 -3.38
C ARG A 54 -9.10 7.71 -4.51
N GLN A 55 -9.20 6.62 -5.27
CA GLN A 55 -10.20 6.49 -6.33
C GLN A 55 -11.62 6.44 -5.75
N LEU A 56 -11.82 5.64 -4.69
CA LEU A 56 -13.11 5.54 -4.00
C LEU A 56 -13.55 6.87 -3.39
N LEU A 57 -12.64 7.61 -2.74
CA LEU A 57 -12.91 8.96 -2.22
C LEU A 57 -13.29 9.93 -3.34
N ALA A 58 -12.58 9.91 -4.47
CA ALA A 58 -12.92 10.75 -5.62
C ALA A 58 -14.30 10.41 -6.21
N ALA A 59 -14.65 9.12 -6.25
CA ALA A 59 -15.97 8.67 -6.69
C ALA A 59 -17.08 9.08 -5.69
N ALA A 60 -16.83 8.92 -4.39
CA ALA A 60 -17.75 9.32 -3.32
C ALA A 60 -18.00 10.83 -3.32
N ALA A 61 -16.94 11.64 -3.45
CA ALA A 61 -17.05 13.11 -3.52
C ALA A 61 -17.90 13.59 -4.71
N LYS A 62 -17.77 12.92 -5.88
CA LYS A 62 -18.63 13.21 -7.03
C LYS A 62 -20.09 12.87 -6.72
N ARG A 63 -20.37 11.73 -6.09
CA ARG A 63 -21.75 11.29 -5.78
C ARG A 63 -22.41 12.17 -4.72
N SER A 64 -21.67 12.67 -3.73
CA SER A 64 -22.21 13.55 -2.69
C SER A 64 -22.70 14.89 -3.25
N ASP A 65 -22.06 15.39 -4.31
CA ASP A 65 -22.47 16.62 -4.98
C ASP A 65 -23.87 16.47 -5.62
N TYR A 66 -24.10 15.33 -6.30
CA TYR A 66 -25.34 15.03 -7.02
C TYR A 66 -26.52 14.54 -6.15
N ALA A 67 -26.29 14.16 -4.89
CA ALA A 67 -27.31 13.56 -4.04
C ALA A 67 -28.22 14.59 -3.35
N GLN A 68 -29.51 14.25 -3.16
CA GLN A 68 -30.46 15.08 -2.40
C GLN A 68 -30.55 14.63 -0.92
N ASN A 69 -30.62 15.62 -0.01
CA ASN A 69 -30.75 15.59 1.45
C ASN A 69 -30.41 14.26 2.17
N GLU A 70 -31.30 13.28 2.25
CA GLU A 70 -31.08 12.05 3.05
C GLU A 70 -29.92 11.19 2.51
N SER A 71 -29.68 11.21 1.20
CA SER A 71 -28.54 10.53 0.60
C SER A 71 -27.21 11.24 0.86
N ARG A 72 -27.21 12.55 1.14
CA ARG A 72 -25.98 13.30 1.45
C ARG A 72 -25.42 12.94 2.82
N GLU A 73 -26.29 12.76 3.81
CA GLU A 73 -25.86 12.46 5.18
C GLU A 73 -25.17 11.08 5.25
N SER A 74 -25.74 10.08 4.57
CA SER A 74 -25.14 8.75 4.41
C SER A 74 -23.83 8.78 3.60
N LEU A 75 -23.78 9.54 2.50
CA LEU A 75 -22.55 9.69 1.70
C LEU A 75 -21.44 10.41 2.46
N GLY A 76 -21.78 11.37 3.33
CA GLY A 76 -20.84 12.01 4.23
C GLY A 76 -20.19 11.01 5.20
N GLN A 77 -20.97 10.12 5.79
CA GLN A 77 -20.46 9.06 6.66
C GLN A 77 -19.52 8.09 5.93
N ILE A 78 -19.86 7.70 4.69
CA ILE A 78 -19.00 6.86 3.85
C ILE A 78 -17.68 7.58 3.54
N PHE A 79 -17.74 8.87 3.20
CA PHE A 79 -16.54 9.66 2.93
C PHE A 79 -15.63 9.78 4.16
N ASP A 80 -16.22 10.01 5.34
CA ASP A 80 -15.50 10.06 6.62
C ASP A 80 -14.83 8.72 6.96
N HIS A 81 -15.55 7.61 6.74
CA HIS A 81 -15.03 6.27 6.94
C HIS A 81 -13.83 5.98 6.03
N LEU A 82 -13.95 6.28 4.73
CA LEU A 82 -12.86 6.11 3.76
C LEU A 82 -11.64 6.97 4.10
N GLN A 83 -11.83 8.17 4.67
CA GLN A 83 -10.71 9.00 5.14
C GLN A 83 -9.97 8.37 6.33
N ARG A 84 -10.69 7.81 7.30
CA ARG A 84 -10.08 7.12 8.45
C ARG A 84 -9.32 5.87 8.01
N LEU A 85 -9.89 5.12 7.09
CA LEU A 85 -9.25 3.93 6.52
C LEU A 85 -7.97 4.32 5.76
N ARG A 86 -8.00 5.42 5.00
CA ARG A 86 -6.82 5.98 4.33
C ARG A 86 -5.73 6.38 5.31
N ALA A 87 -6.07 6.98 6.46
CA ALA A 87 -5.09 7.31 7.48
C ALA A 87 -4.41 6.07 8.05
N THR A 88 -5.18 5.00 8.29
CA THR A 88 -4.67 3.72 8.79
C THR A 88 -3.66 3.09 7.84
N TYR A 89 -3.97 3.00 6.54
CA TYR A 89 -3.02 2.46 5.56
C TYR A 89 -1.85 3.40 5.23
N ALA A 90 -1.98 4.70 5.51
CA ALA A 90 -0.86 5.61 5.42
C ALA A 90 0.16 5.37 6.54
N ASP A 91 -0.32 5.05 7.73
CA ASP A 91 0.52 4.64 8.87
C ASP A 91 1.21 3.29 8.58
N ASP A 92 0.46 2.31 8.06
CA ASP A 92 1.01 1.00 7.65
C ASP A 92 2.12 1.14 6.60
N LEU A 93 1.94 2.02 5.61
CA LEU A 93 2.98 2.34 4.64
C LEU A 93 4.22 2.96 5.32
N GLN A 94 4.04 3.90 6.25
CA GLN A 94 5.17 4.49 6.98
C GLN A 94 5.92 3.44 7.81
N ALA A 95 5.20 2.55 8.48
CA ALA A 95 5.80 1.44 9.23
C ALA A 95 6.59 0.50 8.32
N ALA A 96 6.04 0.12 7.17
CA ALA A 96 6.70 -0.75 6.19
C ALA A 96 7.98 -0.12 5.61
N LEU A 97 7.99 1.20 5.43
CA LEU A 97 9.18 1.94 4.98
C LEU A 97 10.25 2.00 6.08
N ALA A 98 9.84 2.28 7.32
CA ALA A 98 10.74 2.36 8.48
C ALA A 98 11.45 1.02 8.76
N ASP A 99 10.74 -0.10 8.66
CA ASP A 99 11.33 -1.44 8.85
C ASP A 99 12.47 -1.71 7.85
N THR A 100 12.27 -1.32 6.59
CA THR A 100 13.31 -1.46 5.55
C THR A 100 14.57 -0.66 5.89
N GLU A 101 14.43 0.56 6.41
CA GLU A 101 15.57 1.40 6.79
C GLU A 101 16.39 0.80 7.95
N ILE A 102 15.72 0.15 8.92
CA ILE A 102 16.37 -0.47 10.08
C ILE A 102 17.24 -1.65 9.64
N VAL A 103 16.70 -2.55 8.82
CA VAL A 103 17.45 -3.72 8.31
C VAL A 103 18.71 -3.27 7.53
N THR A 104 18.60 -2.19 6.77
CA THR A 104 19.71 -1.69 5.94
C THR A 104 20.83 -1.05 6.77
N ARG A 105 20.52 -0.38 7.88
CA ARG A 105 21.52 0.20 8.80
C ARG A 105 22.30 -0.85 9.59
N PHE A 106 21.67 -1.95 10.02
CA PHE A 106 22.35 -2.99 10.80
C PHE A 106 23.11 -4.01 9.94
N GLY A 107 22.72 -4.21 8.67
CA GLY A 107 23.42 -5.12 7.74
C GLY A 107 24.79 -4.63 7.26
N GLY A 108 25.06 -3.32 7.31
CA GLY A 108 26.32 -2.72 6.84
C GLY A 108 27.52 -2.87 7.79
N LEU A 109 27.30 -3.31 9.03
CA LEU A 109 28.35 -3.38 10.08
C LEU A 109 29.07 -4.73 10.16
N ARG A 110 28.74 -5.71 9.32
CA ARG A 110 29.38 -7.04 9.31
C ARG A 110 30.02 -7.35 7.96
N ARG A 111 31.23 -6.83 7.73
CA ARG A 111 32.31 -7.51 6.98
C ARG A 111 33.58 -6.66 6.99
N LYS A 112 34.51 -6.99 7.88
CA LYS A 112 35.93 -6.72 7.67
C LYS A 112 36.59 -8.08 7.36
N PRO A 113 37.19 -8.29 6.18
CA PRO A 113 37.93 -9.51 5.93
C PRO A 113 39.19 -9.52 6.80
N THR A 114 39.38 -10.59 7.56
CA THR A 114 40.62 -10.83 8.31
C THR A 114 41.73 -11.08 7.29
N ARG A 115 42.63 -10.13 7.15
CA ARG A 115 43.85 -10.28 6.34
C ARG A 115 44.76 -11.23 7.11
N ILE A 116 44.97 -12.44 6.59
CA ILE A 116 46.00 -13.35 7.10
C ILE A 116 47.31 -12.82 6.51
N GLU A 117 48.14 -12.17 7.34
CA GLU A 117 49.54 -11.91 7.02
C GLU A 117 50.29 -13.21 7.23
N GLU A 118 50.63 -13.90 6.14
CA GLU A 118 51.59 -15.00 6.18
C GLU A 118 52.99 -14.40 6.38
N LEU A 119 53.61 -14.69 7.52
CA LEU A 119 55.01 -14.33 7.79
C LEU A 119 55.92 -15.03 6.76
N PRO A 120 57.01 -14.39 6.31
CA PRO A 120 58.00 -15.05 5.46
C PRO A 120 58.75 -16.13 6.27
N ASP A 121 58.76 -17.34 5.71
CA ASP A 121 59.52 -18.50 6.22
C ASP A 121 61.02 -18.16 6.23
N ALA A 122 61.68 -18.40 7.37
CA ALA A 122 63.10 -18.15 7.62
C ALA A 122 63.91 -19.44 7.53
#